data_AF-A0A1B9A0W6-F1
#
_entry.id   AF-A0A1B9A0W6-F1
#
_cell.length_a   1.000
_cell.length_b   1.000
_cell.length_c   1.000
_cell.angle_alpha   90.00
_cell.angle_beta   90.00
_cell.angle_gamma   90.00
#
_symmetry.space_group_name_H-M   'P 1'
#
loop_
_entity.id
_entity.type
_entity.pdbx_description
1 polymer ?
#
loop_
_entity_poly.entity_id
_entity_poly.type
_entity_poly.pdbx_seq_one_letter_code
_entity_poly.pdbx_strand_id
1 'polypeptide(L)'
;MEKIIQLSSIDHLLKSVSVLSKKHEDIAKITGENFNLFSIMNMETNERYTHSAIIGELLNPKGSHGQGSVFLKLFFDEVESLKSIQEFNFENAKITSEKYLGIVDIERKTGGFIDLILEDDKHTIIIENKIYAPDQAAQLERYKNHYKSSVLLYLNLFGDEPSNESKGILKIDEDFHLITYKNHIKNWLEKCHKETTDQPVLRESIKQYLHLVKKLTNQTINNDMSKEIKNILLKDLKSAKEIVDNFNEAKAIILNTIRKELKKELVKIYEEKYFFFENTPKAEEKNSHIWFSLKEFKENDKQITCFGIEPFSGYGNNQNELFIGILDFENINQTLFKEYIPELKFHGWWRGVETIGDFKSYSINFSDIDFLQLLHDNPPILHELIQFIVNKTYEYVQIHEQSLSLILSKGKKPQNIISEV
;
A
#
# COMPACT_ATOMS: atom_id res chain seq x y z
N MET A 1 25.97 35.22 -11.00
CA MET A 1 26.40 34.87 -9.62
C MET A 1 25.25 34.18 -8.87
N GLU A 2 24.07 34.79 -8.77
CA GLU A 2 22.88 34.19 -8.13
C GLU A 2 22.46 32.83 -8.70
N LYS A 3 22.42 32.66 -10.02
CA LYS A 3 22.07 31.37 -10.66
C LYS A 3 23.08 30.24 -10.34
N ILE A 4 24.36 30.58 -10.19
CA ILE A 4 25.42 29.61 -9.83
C ILE A 4 25.27 29.19 -8.37
N ILE A 5 24.98 30.16 -7.48
CA ILE A 5 24.71 29.91 -6.06
C ILE A 5 23.45 29.04 -5.90
N GLN A 6 22.39 29.32 -6.67
CA GLN A 6 21.16 28.53 -6.65
C GLN A 6 21.38 27.08 -7.11
N LEU A 7 22.14 26.85 -8.18
CA LEU A 7 22.48 25.49 -8.64
C LEU A 7 23.34 24.73 -7.62
N SER A 8 24.28 25.41 -6.95
CA SER A 8 25.06 24.78 -5.88
C SER A 8 24.21 24.36 -4.67
N SER A 9 23.17 25.13 -4.35
CA SER A 9 22.25 24.80 -3.26
C SER A 9 21.37 23.61 -3.60
N ILE A 10 20.89 23.52 -4.85
CA ILE A 10 20.14 22.36 -5.35
C ILE A 10 21.01 21.09 -5.29
N ASP A 11 22.26 21.14 -5.78
CA ASP A 11 23.18 20.00 -5.73
C ASP A 11 23.48 19.54 -4.29
N HIS A 12 23.70 20.49 -3.37
CA HIS A 12 23.85 20.19 -1.96
C HIS A 12 22.60 19.54 -1.35
N LEU A 13 21.41 20.02 -1.71
CA LEU A 13 20.14 19.48 -1.24
C LEU A 13 19.94 18.03 -1.71
N LEU A 14 20.17 17.77 -3.00
CA LEU A 14 20.08 16.42 -3.59
C LEU A 14 21.08 15.45 -2.93
N LYS A 15 22.33 15.87 -2.73
CA LYS A 15 23.35 15.07 -2.02
C LYS A 15 22.96 14.78 -0.58
N SER A 16 22.45 15.77 0.13
CA SER A 16 22.02 15.62 1.53
C SER A 16 20.89 14.61 1.66
N VAL A 17 19.88 14.70 0.80
CA VAL A 17 18.77 13.74 0.77
C VAL A 17 19.25 12.36 0.37
N SER A 18 20.12 12.24 -0.65
CA SER A 18 20.65 10.94 -1.10
C SER A 18 21.46 10.22 -0.01
N VAL A 19 22.36 10.94 0.69
CA VAL A 19 23.14 10.36 1.80
C VAL A 19 22.22 9.92 2.93
N LEU A 20 21.21 10.70 3.26
CA LEU A 20 20.24 10.36 4.29
C LEU A 20 19.44 9.11 3.90
N SER A 21 18.86 9.08 2.70
CA SER A 21 18.09 7.92 2.21
C SER A 21 18.94 6.66 2.24
N LYS A 22 20.17 6.72 1.74
CA LYS A 22 21.10 5.58 1.76
C LYS A 22 21.42 5.10 3.18
N LYS A 23 21.69 6.02 4.11
CA LYS A 23 21.92 5.69 5.52
C LYS A 23 20.73 4.91 6.10
N HIS A 24 19.50 5.36 5.87
CA HIS A 24 18.30 4.69 6.39
C HIS A 24 18.05 3.34 5.70
N GLU A 25 18.28 3.23 4.40
CA GLU A 25 18.20 1.98 3.65
C GLU A 25 19.22 0.95 4.17
N ASP A 26 20.47 1.37 4.36
CA ASP A 26 21.54 0.52 4.91
C ASP A 26 21.18 0.04 6.31
N ILE A 27 20.66 0.93 7.19
CA ILE A 27 20.21 0.52 8.52
C ILE A 27 19.06 -0.49 8.40
N ALA A 28 18.02 -0.21 7.61
CA ALA A 28 16.88 -1.12 7.45
C ALA A 28 17.31 -2.50 6.92
N LYS A 29 18.30 -2.53 6.02
CA LYS A 29 18.89 -3.77 5.49
C LYS A 29 19.71 -4.52 6.53
N ILE A 30 20.54 -3.82 7.30
CA ILE A 30 21.35 -4.42 8.38
C ILE A 30 20.48 -4.94 9.52
N THR A 31 19.43 -4.22 9.89
CA THR A 31 18.52 -4.60 10.98
C THR A 31 17.48 -5.63 10.55
N GLY A 32 17.27 -5.80 9.25
CA GLY A 32 16.21 -6.64 8.69
C GLY A 32 14.81 -6.05 8.90
N GLU A 33 14.70 -4.74 9.16
CA GLU A 33 13.45 -4.08 9.55
C GLU A 33 12.36 -4.17 8.48
N ASN A 34 12.74 -4.29 7.20
CA ASN A 34 11.78 -4.47 6.11
C ASN A 34 11.11 -5.87 6.11
N PHE A 35 11.63 -6.83 6.86
CA PHE A 35 11.07 -8.17 6.96
C PHE A 35 10.22 -8.29 8.23
N ASN A 36 8.89 -8.33 8.07
CA ASN A 36 7.97 -8.57 9.17
C ASN A 36 6.89 -9.61 8.81
N LEU A 37 6.78 -10.65 9.63
CA LEU A 37 5.86 -11.76 9.38
C LEU A 37 4.39 -11.32 9.42
N PHE A 38 4.03 -10.39 10.31
CA PHE A 38 2.65 -9.90 10.41
C PHE A 38 2.25 -9.08 9.19
N SER A 39 3.17 -8.32 8.60
CA SER A 39 2.95 -7.63 7.31
C SER A 39 2.71 -8.63 6.19
N ILE A 40 3.56 -9.66 6.08
CA ILE A 40 3.47 -10.67 5.01
C ILE A 40 2.14 -11.44 5.08
N MET A 41 1.65 -11.71 6.29
CA MET A 41 0.39 -12.42 6.52
C MET A 41 -0.85 -11.51 6.48
N ASN A 42 -0.69 -10.19 6.26
CA ASN A 42 -1.77 -9.19 6.37
C ASN A 42 -2.50 -9.22 7.73
N MET A 43 -1.75 -9.42 8.82
CA MET A 43 -2.27 -9.52 10.19
C MET A 43 -2.00 -8.28 11.06
N GLU A 44 -1.39 -7.25 10.48
CA GLU A 44 -0.88 -6.07 11.18
C GLU A 44 -1.90 -5.32 12.04
N THR A 45 -3.17 -5.40 11.68
CA THR A 45 -4.26 -4.62 12.31
C THR A 45 -5.25 -5.50 13.06
N ASN A 46 -4.97 -6.80 13.17
CA ASN A 46 -5.91 -7.77 13.73
C ASN A 46 -5.86 -7.74 15.27
N GLU A 47 -6.79 -7.01 15.88
CA GLU A 47 -6.86 -6.83 17.34
C GLU A 47 -6.93 -8.16 18.08
N ARG A 48 -7.86 -9.03 17.69
CA ARG A 48 -8.12 -10.29 18.39
C ARG A 48 -6.99 -11.30 18.23
N TYR A 49 -6.67 -11.67 16.99
CA TYR A 49 -5.81 -12.82 16.70
C TYR A 49 -4.32 -12.48 16.64
N THR A 50 -3.96 -11.20 16.60
CA THR A 50 -2.56 -10.77 16.70
C THR A 50 -2.32 -10.09 18.03
N HIS A 51 -2.95 -8.95 18.27
CA HIS A 51 -2.54 -8.09 19.38
C HIS A 51 -2.96 -8.63 20.75
N SER A 52 -4.24 -8.93 20.94
CA SER A 52 -4.76 -9.51 22.18
C SER A 52 -4.15 -10.89 22.43
N ALA A 53 -4.01 -11.72 21.39
CA ALA A 53 -3.37 -13.03 21.49
C ALA A 53 -1.91 -12.92 21.98
N ILE A 54 -1.08 -12.08 21.35
CA ILE A 54 0.33 -11.93 21.73
C ILE A 54 0.49 -11.28 23.10
N ILE A 55 -0.27 -10.20 23.38
CA ILE A 55 -0.20 -9.53 24.69
C ILE A 55 -0.66 -10.50 25.78
N GLY A 56 -1.76 -11.22 25.58
CA GLY A 56 -2.26 -12.20 26.53
C GLY A 56 -1.25 -13.33 26.79
N GLU A 57 -0.62 -13.84 25.73
CA GLU A 57 0.41 -14.88 25.85
C GLU A 57 1.62 -14.39 26.64
N LEU A 58 2.13 -13.19 26.37
CA LEU A 58 3.28 -12.61 27.06
C LEU A 58 2.98 -12.19 28.51
N LEU A 59 1.73 -11.84 28.82
CA LEU A 59 1.31 -11.52 30.19
C LEU A 59 1.06 -12.76 31.05
N ASN A 60 0.90 -13.94 30.44
CA ASN A 60 0.56 -15.17 31.15
C ASN A 60 1.81 -15.78 31.82
N PRO A 61 1.89 -15.86 33.16
CA PRO A 61 3.05 -16.48 33.82
C PRO A 61 3.26 -17.95 33.45
N LYS A 62 2.22 -18.61 32.95
CA LYS A 62 2.22 -20.00 32.47
C LYS A 62 2.20 -20.08 30.93
N GLY A 63 2.50 -18.98 30.25
CA GLY A 63 2.61 -18.91 28.80
C GLY A 63 3.77 -19.74 28.27
N SER A 64 3.68 -20.12 27.00
CA SER A 64 4.67 -20.91 26.25
C SER A 64 6.04 -20.22 26.15
N HIS A 65 6.12 -18.92 26.41
CA HIS A 65 7.37 -18.15 26.44
C HIS A 65 8.30 -18.51 27.61
N GLY A 66 7.83 -19.24 28.63
CA GLY A 66 8.70 -19.83 29.66
C GLY A 66 9.41 -18.82 30.59
N GLN A 67 8.99 -17.56 30.63
CA GLN A 67 9.61 -16.52 31.49
C GLN A 67 8.99 -16.43 32.89
N GLY A 68 8.07 -17.34 33.23
CA GLY A 68 7.27 -17.18 34.45
C GLY A 68 6.59 -15.81 34.47
N SER A 69 6.56 -15.18 35.64
CA SER A 69 5.92 -13.88 35.84
C SER A 69 6.74 -12.65 35.43
N VAL A 70 7.93 -12.82 34.85
CA VAL A 70 8.86 -11.70 34.57
C VAL A 70 8.22 -10.64 33.68
N PHE A 71 7.63 -11.04 32.56
CA PHE A 71 6.97 -10.10 31.64
C PHE A 71 5.78 -9.40 32.28
N LEU A 72 5.01 -10.09 33.11
CA LEU A 72 3.88 -9.51 33.82
C LEU A 72 4.33 -8.44 34.84
N LYS A 73 5.42 -8.70 35.58
CA LYS A 73 6.01 -7.72 36.50
C LYS A 73 6.48 -6.47 35.74
N LEU A 74 7.17 -6.65 34.62
CA LEU A 74 7.60 -5.54 33.76
C LEU A 74 6.42 -4.73 33.20
N PHE A 75 5.25 -5.35 32.97
CA PHE A 75 4.04 -4.66 32.55
C PHE A 75 3.48 -3.78 33.67
N PHE A 76 3.42 -4.29 34.90
CA PHE A 76 3.00 -3.51 36.08
C PHE A 76 3.93 -2.31 36.32
N ASP A 77 5.23 -2.47 36.11
CA ASP A 77 6.20 -1.37 36.25
C ASP A 77 5.94 -0.24 35.24
N GLU A 78 5.41 -0.58 34.06
CA GLU A 78 5.13 0.37 32.99
C GLU A 78 3.77 1.08 33.14
N VAL A 79 2.77 0.43 33.75
CA VAL A 79 1.41 0.98 33.87
C VAL A 79 1.17 1.52 35.28
N GLU A 80 1.17 2.85 35.41
CA GLU A 80 1.11 3.54 36.71
C GLU A 80 -0.12 3.15 37.55
N SER A 81 -1.30 3.01 36.92
CA SER A 81 -2.53 2.65 37.63
C SER A 81 -2.47 1.27 38.30
N LEU A 82 -1.63 0.35 37.79
CA LEU A 82 -1.45 -0.99 38.36
C LEU A 82 -0.56 -0.99 39.60
N LYS A 83 0.30 0.02 39.79
CA LYS A 83 1.20 0.10 40.97
C LYS A 83 0.45 0.30 42.28
N SER A 84 -0.80 0.75 42.22
CA SER A 84 -1.68 0.91 43.38
C SER A 84 -2.20 -0.43 43.93
N ILE A 85 -2.14 -1.50 43.14
CA ILE A 85 -2.59 -2.83 43.53
C ILE A 85 -1.56 -3.45 44.49
N GLN A 86 -1.96 -3.65 45.74
CA GLN A 86 -1.11 -4.25 46.76
C GLN A 86 -1.23 -5.78 46.74
N GLU A 87 -0.12 -6.48 47.02
CA GLU A 87 -0.09 -7.95 47.16
C GLU A 87 -0.59 -8.74 45.94
N PHE A 88 -0.41 -8.21 44.72
CA PHE A 88 -0.78 -8.96 43.51
C PHE A 88 0.05 -10.26 43.39
N ASN A 89 -0.60 -11.40 43.21
CA ASN A 89 0.05 -12.69 43.10
C ASN A 89 0.47 -13.00 41.65
N PHE A 90 1.63 -12.46 41.28
CA PHE A 90 2.20 -12.59 39.94
C PHE A 90 2.46 -14.03 39.47
N GLU A 91 2.75 -14.97 40.36
CA GLU A 91 3.09 -16.36 39.97
C GLU A 91 1.86 -17.20 39.66
N ASN A 92 0.72 -16.91 40.31
CA ASN A 92 -0.53 -17.64 40.13
C ASN A 92 -1.52 -16.93 39.19
N ALA A 93 -1.18 -15.74 38.72
CA ALA A 93 -2.04 -14.97 37.83
C ALA A 93 -2.46 -15.77 36.58
N LYS A 94 -3.69 -15.56 36.14
CA LYS A 94 -4.31 -16.21 34.99
C LYS A 94 -4.71 -15.17 33.97
N ILE A 95 -4.45 -15.48 32.70
CA ILE A 95 -4.94 -14.69 31.58
C ILE A 95 -6.07 -15.44 30.89
N THR A 96 -7.18 -14.75 30.65
CA THR A 96 -8.27 -15.21 29.79
C THR A 96 -8.43 -14.23 28.63
N SER A 97 -8.31 -14.74 27.40
CA SER A 97 -8.61 -13.97 26.20
C SER A 97 -10.05 -14.21 25.72
N GLU A 98 -10.67 -13.20 25.10
CA GLU A 98 -11.98 -13.30 24.45
C GLU A 98 -13.09 -13.80 25.39
N LYS A 99 -13.15 -13.24 26.60
CA LYS A 99 -14.14 -13.64 27.60
C LYS A 99 -15.53 -13.19 27.18
N TYR A 100 -16.39 -14.15 26.83
CA TYR A 100 -17.81 -13.89 26.58
C TYR A 100 -18.58 -13.61 27.87
N LEU A 101 -19.28 -12.48 27.92
CA LEU A 101 -20.13 -12.06 29.05
C LEU A 101 -21.64 -12.25 28.78
N GLY A 102 -22.01 -12.77 27.61
CA GLY A 102 -23.39 -12.86 27.16
C GLY A 102 -23.73 -11.90 26.02
N ILE A 103 -24.96 -11.98 25.53
CA ILE A 103 -25.47 -11.09 24.46
C ILE A 103 -25.49 -9.65 24.99
N VAL A 104 -25.09 -8.70 24.14
CA VAL A 104 -25.10 -7.27 24.49
C VAL A 104 -26.53 -6.81 24.76
N ASP A 105 -26.75 -6.29 25.97
CA ASP A 105 -27.97 -5.62 26.40
C ASP A 105 -27.61 -4.17 26.74
N ILE A 106 -28.00 -3.23 25.88
CA ILE A 106 -27.66 -1.81 25.98
C ILE A 106 -28.42 -1.12 27.11
N GLU A 107 -29.67 -1.51 27.36
CA GLU A 107 -30.50 -0.92 28.41
C GLU A 107 -29.95 -1.27 29.79
N ARG A 108 -29.58 -2.54 29.97
CA ARG A 108 -28.95 -3.01 31.22
C ARG A 108 -27.46 -2.74 31.28
N LYS A 109 -26.85 -2.34 30.16
CA LYS A 109 -25.40 -2.18 29.99
C LYS A 109 -24.67 -3.43 30.48
N THR A 110 -24.94 -4.58 29.83
CA THR A 110 -24.31 -5.88 30.14
C THR A 110 -23.99 -6.67 28.87
N GLY A 111 -23.13 -7.69 28.99
CA GLY A 111 -22.76 -8.56 27.88
C GLY A 111 -21.63 -8.03 27.00
N GLY A 112 -21.32 -8.77 25.93
CA GLY A 112 -20.19 -8.52 25.02
C GLY A 112 -19.03 -9.49 25.25
N PHE A 113 -17.87 -9.14 24.67
CA PHE A 113 -16.62 -9.89 24.80
C PHE A 113 -15.55 -8.96 25.36
N ILE A 114 -14.88 -9.38 26.42
CA ILE A 114 -13.67 -8.69 26.90
C ILE A 114 -12.46 -9.31 26.19
N ASP A 115 -11.60 -8.47 25.63
CA ASP A 115 -10.40 -8.92 24.91
C ASP A 115 -9.44 -9.68 25.81
N LEU A 116 -9.08 -9.12 26.97
CA LEU A 116 -8.19 -9.74 27.95
C LEU A 116 -8.64 -9.48 29.39
N ILE A 117 -8.62 -10.54 30.19
CA ILE A 117 -8.77 -10.47 31.65
C ILE A 117 -7.56 -11.11 32.30
N LEU A 118 -6.94 -10.37 33.20
CA LEU A 118 -5.87 -10.82 34.08
C LEU A 118 -6.42 -10.91 35.50
N GLU A 119 -6.33 -12.08 36.11
CA GLU A 119 -6.87 -12.35 37.45
C GLU A 119 -5.80 -13.00 38.33
N ASP A 120 -5.68 -12.52 39.56
CA ASP A 120 -5.15 -13.33 40.66
C ASP A 120 -6.29 -13.74 41.61
N ASP A 121 -5.96 -14.24 42.81
CA ASP A 121 -6.99 -14.69 43.76
C ASP A 121 -7.87 -13.55 44.33
N LYS A 122 -7.45 -12.28 44.22
CA LYS A 122 -8.08 -11.12 44.86
C LYS A 122 -8.44 -9.98 43.89
N HIS A 123 -7.78 -9.92 42.74
CA HIS A 123 -7.75 -8.76 41.85
C HIS A 123 -8.12 -9.17 40.42
N THR A 124 -8.86 -8.29 39.75
CA THR A 124 -9.21 -8.45 38.33
C THR A 124 -8.75 -7.20 37.58
N ILE A 125 -8.01 -7.40 36.49
CA ILE A 125 -7.59 -6.35 35.56
C ILE A 125 -8.17 -6.69 34.20
N ILE A 126 -8.90 -5.75 33.62
CA ILE A 126 -9.48 -5.87 32.27
C ILE A 126 -8.66 -5.01 31.33
N ILE A 127 -8.32 -5.54 30.16
CA ILE A 127 -7.72 -4.78 29.06
C ILE A 127 -8.66 -4.89 27.87
N GLU A 128 -9.26 -3.76 27.47
CA GLU A 128 -9.91 -3.61 26.18
C GLU A 128 -8.87 -3.06 25.19
N ASN A 129 -8.66 -3.75 24.09
CA ASN A 129 -7.58 -3.53 23.14
C ASN A 129 -8.12 -3.03 21.80
N LYS A 130 -7.77 -1.80 21.43
CA LYS A 130 -8.15 -1.16 20.17
C LYS A 130 -6.94 -0.84 19.31
N ILE A 131 -7.00 -1.22 18.04
CA ILE A 131 -6.10 -0.76 17.00
C ILE A 131 -6.87 0.16 16.08
N TYR A 132 -7.87 -0.36 15.36
CA TYR A 132 -8.70 0.39 14.41
C TYR A 132 -10.19 0.03 14.45
N ALA A 133 -10.63 -0.94 15.27
CA ALA A 133 -12.04 -1.25 15.43
C ALA A 133 -12.77 -0.12 16.14
N PRO A 134 -14.02 0.16 15.73
CA PRO A 134 -14.85 1.15 16.39
C PRO A 134 -15.24 0.68 17.79
N ASP A 135 -15.49 1.64 18.67
CA ASP A 135 -16.05 1.38 19.98
C ASP A 135 -17.49 0.88 19.90
N GLN A 136 -17.88 0.03 20.85
CA GLN A 136 -19.27 -0.42 20.98
C GLN A 136 -20.03 0.40 22.03
N ALA A 137 -21.35 0.53 21.86
CA ALA A 137 -22.19 1.31 22.77
C ALA A 137 -22.16 0.78 24.22
N ALA A 138 -21.88 1.66 25.17
CA ALA A 138 -21.72 1.44 26.61
C ALA A 138 -20.63 0.42 26.98
N GLN A 139 -19.71 0.06 26.08
CA GLN A 139 -18.80 -1.08 26.23
C GLN A 139 -18.07 -1.11 27.57
N LEU A 140 -17.47 0.01 27.98
CA LEU A 140 -16.72 0.08 29.23
C LEU A 140 -17.64 -0.01 30.46
N GLU A 141 -18.83 0.59 30.41
CA GLU A 141 -19.85 0.44 31.45
C GLU A 141 -20.29 -1.02 31.59
N ARG A 142 -20.41 -1.76 30.49
CA ARG A 142 -20.80 -3.18 30.54
C ARG A 142 -19.78 -4.00 31.31
N TYR A 143 -18.50 -3.75 31.07
CA TYR A 143 -17.42 -4.47 31.74
C TYR A 143 -17.35 -4.11 33.22
N LYS A 144 -17.49 -2.83 33.58
CA LYS A 144 -17.53 -2.39 34.98
C LYS A 144 -18.74 -2.91 35.73
N ASN A 145 -19.90 -3.00 35.09
CA ASN A 145 -21.09 -3.57 35.72
C ASN A 145 -20.90 -5.06 36.06
N HIS A 146 -20.19 -5.79 35.21
CA HIS A 146 -19.87 -7.20 35.44
C HIS A 146 -18.76 -7.38 36.49
N TYR A 147 -17.71 -6.55 36.42
CA TYR A 147 -16.55 -6.59 37.31
C TYR A 147 -16.37 -5.26 38.04
N LYS A 148 -17.19 -5.03 39.07
CA LYS A 148 -17.28 -3.71 39.75
C LYS A 148 -15.96 -3.22 40.37
N SER A 149 -15.14 -4.15 40.86
CA SER A 149 -13.87 -3.86 41.53
C SER A 149 -12.65 -4.02 40.63
N SER A 150 -12.82 -4.22 39.33
CA SER A 150 -11.68 -4.40 38.43
C SER A 150 -10.95 -3.09 38.17
N VAL A 151 -9.66 -3.18 37.86
CA VAL A 151 -8.96 -2.09 37.15
C VAL A 151 -9.23 -2.27 35.66
N LEU A 152 -9.78 -1.24 35.00
CA LEU A 152 -10.09 -1.28 33.58
C LEU A 152 -9.06 -0.45 32.82
N LEU A 153 -8.30 -1.09 31.94
CA LEU A 153 -7.34 -0.48 31.04
C LEU A 153 -7.93 -0.43 29.64
N TYR A 154 -8.02 0.75 29.06
CA TYR A 154 -8.36 0.95 27.65
C TYR A 154 -7.07 1.19 26.88
N LEU A 155 -6.65 0.18 26.13
CA LEU A 155 -5.41 0.17 25.35
C LEU A 155 -5.70 0.57 23.91
N ASN A 156 -5.06 1.64 23.44
CA ASN A 156 -5.10 2.01 22.03
C ASN A 156 -3.76 2.54 21.50
N LEU A 157 -3.69 2.96 20.24
CA LEU A 157 -2.41 3.32 19.62
C LEU A 157 -1.76 4.57 20.26
N PHE A 158 -2.54 5.63 20.51
CA PHE A 158 -2.01 6.98 20.76
C PHE A 158 -2.50 7.65 22.04
N GLY A 159 -3.45 7.05 22.75
CA GLY A 159 -4.09 7.60 23.96
C GLY A 159 -5.40 8.32 23.68
N ASP A 160 -6.05 8.04 22.54
CA ASP A 160 -7.35 8.60 22.22
C ASP A 160 -8.39 8.14 23.25
N GLU A 161 -9.31 9.02 23.64
CA GLU A 161 -10.38 8.63 24.55
C GLU A 161 -11.39 7.72 23.83
N PRO A 162 -11.97 6.73 24.53
CA PRO A 162 -13.12 6.01 24.00
C PRO A 162 -14.27 6.97 23.72
N SER A 163 -15.10 6.63 22.73
CA SER A 163 -16.28 7.41 22.37
C SER A 163 -17.20 7.64 23.57
N ASN A 164 -17.92 8.77 23.57
CA ASN A 164 -18.88 9.09 24.64
C ASN A 164 -19.95 8.00 24.77
N GLU A 165 -20.35 7.41 23.65
CA GLU A 165 -21.29 6.29 23.60
C GLU A 165 -20.73 5.05 24.30
N SER A 166 -19.42 4.82 24.25
CA SER A 166 -18.74 3.66 24.83
C SER A 166 -18.45 3.79 26.32
N LYS A 167 -17.88 4.94 26.73
CA LYS A 167 -17.55 5.20 28.14
C LYS A 167 -18.75 5.60 28.98
N GLY A 168 -19.78 6.18 28.37
CA GLY A 168 -20.98 6.63 29.07
C GLY A 168 -20.64 7.60 30.21
N ILE A 169 -20.95 7.19 31.44
CA ILE A 169 -20.68 8.01 32.64
C ILE A 169 -19.30 7.80 33.25
N LEU A 170 -18.53 6.81 32.77
CA LEU A 170 -17.23 6.46 33.33
C LEU A 170 -16.21 7.56 33.04
N LYS A 171 -15.39 7.84 34.04
CA LYS A 171 -14.34 8.85 33.96
C LYS A 171 -12.96 8.23 33.85
N ILE A 172 -12.13 8.86 33.03
CA ILE A 172 -10.71 8.55 32.90
C ILE A 172 -10.01 8.84 34.24
N ASP A 173 -9.09 7.97 34.61
CA ASP A 173 -8.29 8.01 35.84
C ASP A 173 -9.04 7.80 37.17
N GLU A 174 -10.37 7.66 37.12
CA GLU A 174 -11.20 7.22 38.25
C GLU A 174 -11.75 5.80 38.01
N ASP A 175 -12.49 5.62 36.91
CA ASP A 175 -13.15 4.35 36.59
C ASP A 175 -12.30 3.48 35.67
N PHE A 176 -11.59 4.09 34.72
CA PHE A 176 -10.71 3.38 33.78
C PHE A 176 -9.48 4.22 33.44
N HIS A 177 -8.42 3.56 32.96
CA HIS A 177 -7.16 4.22 32.62
C HIS A 177 -6.80 4.00 31.16
N LEU A 178 -6.25 5.04 30.53
CA LEU A 178 -5.74 4.95 29.17
C LEU A 178 -4.30 4.42 29.20
N ILE A 179 -4.05 3.37 28.42
CA ILE A 179 -2.69 2.92 28.11
C ILE A 179 -2.51 2.87 26.60
N THR A 180 -1.25 2.86 26.16
CA THR A 180 -0.95 3.08 24.73
C THR A 180 0.09 2.12 24.18
N TYR A 181 -0.07 1.77 22.90
CA TYR A 181 0.96 1.03 22.18
C TYR A 181 2.25 1.84 22.05
N LYS A 182 2.12 3.13 21.69
CA LYS A 182 3.25 4.05 21.43
C LYS A 182 4.23 4.17 22.59
N ASN A 183 3.70 4.17 23.81
CA ASN A 183 4.50 4.32 25.03
C ASN A 183 4.54 3.00 25.79
N HIS A 184 3.45 2.61 26.42
CA HIS A 184 3.40 1.52 27.39
C HIS A 184 3.79 0.16 26.77
N ILE A 185 3.08 -0.32 25.74
CA ILE A 185 3.38 -1.64 25.16
C ILE A 185 4.76 -1.66 24.51
N LYS A 186 5.15 -0.60 23.80
CA LYS A 186 6.49 -0.49 23.20
C LYS A 186 7.60 -0.58 24.27
N ASN A 187 7.52 0.23 25.32
CA ASN A 187 8.52 0.27 26.40
C ASN A 187 8.56 -1.06 27.17
N TRP A 188 7.40 -1.65 27.43
CA TRP A 188 7.27 -2.97 28.05
C TRP A 188 7.95 -4.05 27.20
N LEU A 189 7.66 -4.11 25.90
CA LEU A 189 8.31 -5.06 24.98
C LEU A 189 9.83 -4.83 24.88
N GLU A 190 10.30 -3.58 24.94
CA GLU A 190 11.74 -3.28 24.99
C GLU A 190 12.41 -3.81 26.27
N LYS A 191 11.71 -3.81 27.41
CA LYS A 191 12.18 -4.44 28.65
C LYS A 191 12.13 -5.97 28.52
N CYS A 192 11.04 -6.55 28.03
CA CYS A 192 10.92 -8.00 27.79
C CYS A 192 12.00 -8.54 26.83
N HIS A 193 12.34 -7.78 25.79
CA HIS A 193 13.41 -8.12 24.85
C HIS A 193 14.79 -8.18 25.54
N LYS A 194 15.05 -7.34 26.56
CA LYS A 194 16.31 -7.38 27.34
C LYS A 194 16.41 -8.63 28.22
N GLU A 195 15.29 -9.12 28.73
CA GLU A 195 15.25 -10.34 29.56
C GLU A 195 15.39 -11.64 28.74
N THR A 196 15.35 -11.56 27.40
CA THR A 196 15.36 -12.74 26.52
C THR A 196 16.65 -12.90 25.72
N THR A 197 17.75 -12.27 26.16
CA THR A 197 19.05 -12.33 25.45
C THR A 197 19.51 -13.75 25.17
N ASP A 198 19.28 -14.68 26.09
CA ASP A 198 19.73 -16.07 25.98
C ASP A 198 18.72 -17.01 25.28
N GLN A 199 17.60 -16.47 24.78
CA GLN A 199 16.52 -17.23 24.13
C GLN A 199 16.25 -16.68 22.73
N PRO A 200 17.07 -17.04 21.72
CA PRO A 200 17.03 -16.40 20.41
C PRO A 200 15.67 -16.42 19.73
N VAL A 201 14.94 -17.55 19.79
CA VAL A 201 13.62 -17.67 19.17
C VAL A 201 12.64 -16.66 19.78
N LEU A 202 12.51 -16.66 21.10
CA LEU A 202 11.63 -15.75 21.82
C LEU A 202 12.04 -14.28 21.62
N ARG A 203 13.35 -14.01 21.68
CA ARG A 203 13.91 -12.67 21.49
C ARG A 203 13.55 -12.08 20.13
N GLU A 204 13.76 -12.84 19.05
CA GLU A 204 13.43 -12.37 17.70
C GLU A 204 11.91 -12.29 17.48
N SER A 205 11.11 -13.17 18.10
CA SER A 205 9.64 -13.06 18.09
C SER A 205 9.14 -11.78 18.76
N ILE A 206 9.69 -11.44 19.94
CA ILE A 206 9.36 -10.18 20.64
C ILE A 206 9.81 -8.98 19.79
N LYS A 207 11.00 -9.05 19.18
CA LYS A 207 11.52 -7.99 18.32
C LYS A 207 10.64 -7.76 17.08
N GLN A 208 10.13 -8.83 16.46
CA GLN A 208 9.17 -8.75 15.36
C GLN A 208 7.87 -8.06 15.78
N TYR A 209 7.32 -8.39 16.95
CA TYR A 209 6.13 -7.73 17.46
C TYR A 209 6.39 -6.27 17.86
N LEU A 210 7.53 -5.98 18.49
CA LEU A 210 7.96 -4.62 18.81
C LEU A 210 8.10 -3.75 17.55
N HIS A 211 8.63 -4.32 16.46
CA HIS A 211 8.70 -3.60 15.18
C HIS A 211 7.30 -3.30 14.62
N LEU A 212 6.38 -4.27 14.66
CA LEU A 212 4.98 -4.03 14.28
C LEU A 212 4.36 -2.91 15.11
N VAL A 213 4.54 -2.93 16.44
CA VAL A 213 4.06 -1.85 17.32
C VAL A 213 4.64 -0.50 16.90
N LYS A 214 5.96 -0.41 16.64
CA LYS A 214 6.61 0.81 16.14
C LYS A 214 6.05 1.25 14.78
N LYS A 215 5.69 0.32 13.89
CA LYS A 215 5.06 0.63 12.60
C LYS A 215 3.70 1.27 12.79
N LEU A 216 2.83 0.65 13.59
CA LEU A 216 1.48 1.15 13.88
C LEU A 216 1.49 2.52 14.58
N THR A 217 2.54 2.82 15.34
CA THR A 217 2.67 4.06 16.13
C THR A 217 3.54 5.11 15.47
N ASN A 218 3.95 4.91 14.21
CA ASN A 218 4.79 5.82 13.42
C ASN A 218 6.20 6.09 14.03
N GLN A 219 6.82 5.05 14.56
CA GLN A 219 8.14 5.04 15.23
C GLN A 219 9.16 4.13 14.51
N THR A 220 8.98 3.91 13.21
CA THR A 220 9.91 3.16 12.35
C THR A 220 10.98 4.05 11.73
N ILE A 221 12.03 3.44 11.21
CA ILE A 221 13.12 4.12 10.52
C ILE A 221 12.63 5.01 9.37
N ASN A 222 11.59 4.60 8.65
CA ASN A 222 11.00 5.40 7.56
C ASN A 222 10.38 6.71 8.07
N ASN A 223 9.76 6.70 9.26
CA ASN A 223 9.20 7.91 9.85
C ASN A 223 10.29 8.87 10.35
N ASP A 224 11.39 8.33 10.88
CA ASP A 224 12.54 9.13 11.27
C ASP A 224 13.25 9.73 10.05
N MET A 225 13.42 8.94 8.96
CA MET A 225 13.90 9.45 7.67
C MET A 225 13.02 10.60 7.16
N SER A 226 11.70 10.45 7.19
CA SER A 226 10.76 11.49 6.74
C SER A 226 10.90 12.79 7.54
N LYS A 227 11.08 12.70 8.87
CA LYS A 227 11.33 13.89 9.71
C LYS A 227 12.67 14.53 9.38
N GLU A 228 13.72 13.74 9.21
CA GLU A 228 15.05 14.24 8.84
C GLU A 228 15.03 14.92 7.45
N ILE A 229 14.33 14.33 6.46
CA ILE A 229 14.12 14.96 5.15
C ILE A 229 13.39 16.30 5.30
N LYS A 230 12.29 16.37 6.07
CA LYS A 230 11.57 17.63 6.31
C LYS A 230 12.49 18.69 6.93
N ASN A 231 13.34 18.31 7.89
CA ASN A 231 14.31 19.22 8.49
C ASN A 231 15.38 19.70 7.50
N ILE A 232 15.78 18.85 6.54
CA ILE A 232 16.67 19.26 5.43
C ILE A 232 15.95 20.26 4.52
N LEU A 233 14.71 19.97 4.11
CA LEU A 233 13.92 20.85 3.24
C LEU A 233 13.67 22.22 3.87
N LEU A 234 13.40 22.28 5.19
CA LEU A 234 13.21 23.53 5.92
C LEU A 234 14.44 24.45 5.92
N LYS A 235 15.65 23.91 5.68
CA LYS A 235 16.87 24.71 5.55
C LYS A 235 16.95 25.45 4.21
N ASP A 236 16.28 24.97 3.17
CA ASP A 236 16.25 25.59 1.85
C ASP A 236 14.95 25.26 1.08
N LEU A 237 13.86 25.88 1.51
CA LEU A 237 12.56 25.72 0.87
C LEU A 237 12.53 26.24 -0.57
N LYS A 238 13.40 27.19 -0.92
CA LYS A 238 13.47 27.74 -2.27
C LYS A 238 14.00 26.70 -3.24
N SER A 239 15.15 26.09 -2.95
CA SER A 239 15.70 25.00 -3.79
C SER A 239 14.77 23.80 -3.83
N ALA A 240 14.12 23.46 -2.71
CA ALA A 240 13.12 22.39 -2.67
C ALA A 240 11.93 22.67 -3.62
N LYS A 241 11.41 23.90 -3.61
CA LYS A 241 10.32 24.31 -4.52
C LYS A 241 10.76 24.20 -5.99
N GLU A 242 11.95 24.68 -6.32
CA GLU A 242 12.50 24.60 -7.69
C GLU A 242 12.60 23.14 -8.18
N ILE A 243 13.02 22.22 -7.32
CA ILE A 243 13.05 20.78 -7.66
C ILE A 243 11.63 20.28 -7.95
N VAL A 244 10.66 20.57 -7.08
CA VAL A 244 9.26 20.13 -7.24
C VAL A 244 8.65 20.70 -8.53
N ASP A 245 8.88 21.98 -8.79
CA ASP A 245 8.35 22.67 -9.97
C ASP A 245 8.87 22.04 -11.28
N ASN A 246 10.12 21.58 -11.29
CA ASN A 246 10.76 21.01 -12.49
C ASN A 246 10.68 19.47 -12.57
N PHE A 247 10.26 18.79 -11.51
CA PHE A 247 10.28 17.33 -11.42
C PHE A 247 9.42 16.66 -12.49
N ASN A 248 8.18 17.12 -12.68
CA ASN A 248 7.25 16.53 -13.64
C ASN A 248 7.76 16.70 -15.09
N GLU A 249 8.38 17.85 -15.40
CA GLU A 249 8.97 18.09 -16.72
C GLU A 249 10.21 17.21 -16.94
N ALA A 250 11.06 17.04 -15.93
CA ALA A 250 12.19 16.12 -16.00
C ALA A 250 11.73 14.67 -16.24
N LYS A 251 10.69 14.22 -15.53
CA LYS A 251 10.06 12.90 -15.75
C LYS A 251 9.51 12.79 -17.18
N ALA A 252 8.83 13.83 -17.67
CA ALA A 252 8.25 13.85 -19.02
C ALA A 252 9.31 13.67 -20.12
N ILE A 253 10.55 14.15 -19.94
CA ILE A 253 11.64 13.94 -20.90
C ILE A 253 11.91 12.44 -21.12
N ILE A 254 11.97 11.66 -20.03
CA ILE A 254 12.21 10.21 -20.09
C ILE A 254 11.03 9.52 -20.78
N LEU A 255 9.80 9.82 -20.37
CA LEU A 255 8.59 9.23 -20.94
C LEU A 255 8.46 9.51 -22.44
N ASN A 256 8.71 10.74 -22.85
CA ASN A 256 8.65 11.14 -24.26
C ASN A 256 9.75 10.46 -25.09
N THR A 257 10.94 10.24 -24.51
CA THR A 257 12.01 9.46 -25.15
C THR A 257 11.54 8.02 -25.41
N ILE A 258 11.03 7.33 -24.38
CA ILE A 258 10.54 5.95 -24.48
C ILE A 258 9.46 5.84 -25.58
N ARG A 259 8.42 6.68 -25.50
CA ARG A 259 7.30 6.64 -26.44
C ARG A 259 7.74 6.94 -27.88
N LYS A 260 8.62 7.94 -28.06
CA LYS A 260 9.13 8.33 -29.38
C LYS A 260 9.98 7.24 -30.01
N GLU A 261 10.87 6.63 -29.25
CA GLU A 261 11.73 5.53 -29.76
C GLU A 261 10.90 4.31 -30.12
N LEU A 262 9.94 3.92 -29.26
CA LEU A 262 9.04 2.81 -29.55
C LEU A 262 8.21 3.07 -30.81
N LYS A 263 7.60 4.25 -30.92
CA LYS A 263 6.85 4.64 -32.12
C LYS A 263 7.71 4.57 -33.36
N LYS A 264 8.96 5.05 -33.30
CA LYS A 264 9.88 5.01 -34.44
C LYS A 264 10.13 3.58 -34.92
N GLU A 265 10.35 2.63 -34.00
CA GLU A 265 10.55 1.22 -34.38
C GLU A 265 9.25 0.59 -34.92
N LEU A 266 8.10 0.86 -34.32
CA LEU A 266 6.81 0.35 -34.81
C LEU A 266 6.45 0.92 -36.20
N VAL A 267 6.72 2.19 -36.46
CA VAL A 267 6.48 2.82 -37.77
C VAL A 267 7.31 2.11 -38.84
N LYS A 268 8.60 1.81 -38.60
CA LYS A 268 9.42 1.06 -39.58
C LYS A 268 8.82 -0.29 -39.97
N ILE A 269 8.11 -0.95 -39.05
CA ILE A 269 7.53 -2.28 -39.26
C ILE A 269 6.17 -2.16 -39.97
N TYR A 270 5.35 -1.18 -39.60
CA TYR A 270 3.94 -1.14 -39.95
C TYR A 270 3.55 -0.01 -40.90
N GLU A 271 4.46 0.89 -41.26
CA GLU A 271 4.12 2.09 -42.04
C GLU A 271 3.51 1.80 -43.40
N GLU A 272 3.73 0.63 -44.01
CA GLU A 272 3.11 0.29 -45.28
C GLU A 272 1.59 0.12 -45.14
N LYS A 273 1.14 -0.67 -44.15
CA LYS A 273 -0.27 -1.04 -43.93
C LYS A 273 -1.03 -0.14 -42.96
N TYR A 274 -0.33 0.46 -41.99
CA TYR A 274 -0.95 1.16 -40.88
C TYR A 274 -0.65 2.67 -40.89
N PHE A 275 -1.58 3.43 -40.34
CA PHE A 275 -1.47 4.85 -40.07
C PHE A 275 -1.39 5.06 -38.56
N PHE A 276 -0.30 5.67 -38.08
CA PHE A 276 -0.09 5.98 -36.66
C PHE A 276 -0.64 7.35 -36.30
N PHE A 277 -1.27 7.46 -35.13
CA PHE A 277 -1.77 8.72 -34.60
C PHE A 277 -1.74 8.76 -33.07
N GLU A 278 -1.71 9.98 -32.55
CA GLU A 278 -1.72 10.31 -31.13
C GLU A 278 -2.68 11.47 -30.94
N ASN A 279 -3.55 11.41 -29.94
CA ASN A 279 -4.40 12.56 -29.58
C ASN A 279 -3.64 13.60 -28.73
N THR A 280 -2.48 13.22 -28.17
CA THR A 280 -1.64 14.10 -27.36
C THR A 280 -0.14 13.92 -27.64
N PRO A 281 0.62 15.01 -27.82
CA PRO A 281 2.07 14.95 -28.01
C PRO A 281 2.83 14.72 -26.69
N LYS A 282 2.14 14.61 -25.55
CA LYS A 282 2.75 14.48 -24.21
C LYS A 282 2.59 13.07 -23.65
N ALA A 283 3.72 12.40 -23.38
CA ALA A 283 3.73 11.06 -22.80
C ALA A 283 3.33 11.03 -21.31
N GLU A 284 3.43 12.16 -20.61
CA GLU A 284 3.08 12.32 -19.19
C GLU A 284 1.58 12.45 -18.94
N GLU A 285 0.77 12.64 -19.97
CA GLU A 285 -0.68 12.73 -19.83
C GLU A 285 -1.31 11.36 -19.53
N LYS A 286 -2.44 11.39 -18.80
CA LYS A 286 -3.20 10.16 -18.49
C LYS A 286 -3.62 9.48 -19.79
N ASN A 287 -3.48 8.15 -19.87
CA ASN A 287 -3.78 7.37 -21.07
C ASN A 287 -2.99 7.82 -22.31
N SER A 288 -1.78 8.36 -22.12
CA SER A 288 -0.87 8.60 -23.23
C SER A 288 -0.59 7.29 -23.96
N HIS A 289 -0.59 7.34 -25.28
CA HIS A 289 -0.72 6.15 -26.11
C HIS A 289 0.11 6.23 -27.39
N ILE A 290 0.22 5.07 -28.05
CA ILE A 290 0.52 4.93 -29.47
C ILE A 290 -0.65 4.15 -30.09
N TRP A 291 -1.38 4.77 -31.01
CA TRP A 291 -2.47 4.12 -31.74
C TRP A 291 -2.14 4.00 -33.22
N PHE A 292 -2.59 2.92 -33.85
CA PHE A 292 -2.38 2.69 -35.27
C PHE A 292 -3.51 1.88 -35.90
N SER A 293 -4.04 2.38 -37.02
CA SER A 293 -5.18 1.81 -37.73
C SER A 293 -4.80 1.38 -39.15
N LEU A 294 -5.51 0.39 -39.69
CA LEU A 294 -5.32 -0.05 -41.07
C LEU A 294 -5.68 1.06 -42.06
N LYS A 295 -4.77 1.39 -42.98
CA LYS A 295 -4.95 2.48 -43.95
C LYS A 295 -6.16 2.28 -44.86
N GLU A 296 -6.45 1.04 -45.23
CA GLU A 296 -7.56 0.67 -46.14
C GLU A 296 -8.96 1.00 -45.56
N PHE A 297 -9.06 1.14 -44.24
CA PHE A 297 -10.30 1.49 -43.53
C PHE A 297 -10.32 2.94 -43.06
N LYS A 298 -9.32 3.74 -43.44
CA LYS A 298 -9.28 5.16 -43.10
C LYS A 298 -10.29 5.96 -43.91
N GLU A 299 -11.34 6.43 -43.25
CA GLU A 299 -12.23 7.48 -43.77
C GLU A 299 -11.80 8.83 -43.18
N ASN A 300 -11.89 9.91 -43.97
CA ASN A 300 -11.62 11.25 -43.47
C ASN A 300 -12.53 11.55 -42.26
N ASP A 301 -11.93 12.05 -41.18
CA ASP A 301 -12.57 12.55 -39.96
C ASP A 301 -13.27 11.55 -39.01
N LYS A 302 -13.05 10.23 -39.14
CA LYS A 302 -13.57 9.24 -38.17
C LYS A 302 -12.49 8.63 -37.27
N GLN A 303 -12.78 8.54 -35.97
CA GLN A 303 -12.06 7.64 -35.05
C GLN A 303 -12.39 6.20 -35.43
N ILE A 304 -11.38 5.41 -35.78
CA ILE A 304 -11.52 4.07 -36.35
C ILE A 304 -11.00 3.05 -35.35
N THR A 305 -11.65 1.88 -35.30
CA THR A 305 -11.16 0.76 -34.51
C THR A 305 -9.71 0.44 -34.87
N CYS A 306 -8.81 0.48 -33.90
CA CYS A 306 -7.38 0.45 -34.12
C CYS A 306 -6.66 -0.43 -33.10
N PHE A 307 -5.38 -0.70 -33.32
CA PHE A 307 -4.53 -1.21 -32.24
C PHE A 307 -4.05 -0.04 -31.40
N GLY A 308 -3.89 -0.28 -30.10
CA GLY A 308 -3.38 0.73 -29.19
C GLY A 308 -2.52 0.16 -28.08
N ILE A 309 -1.49 0.93 -27.72
CA ILE A 309 -0.58 0.66 -26.60
C ILE A 309 -0.68 1.82 -25.63
N GLU A 310 -1.02 1.56 -24.37
CA GLU A 310 -1.14 2.55 -23.29
C GLU A 310 -1.00 1.89 -21.90
N PRO A 311 -0.78 2.62 -20.79
CA PRO A 311 -0.46 4.05 -20.70
C PRO A 311 1.05 4.33 -20.63
N PHE A 312 1.56 5.27 -21.44
CA PHE A 312 2.97 5.69 -21.36
C PHE A 312 3.28 6.56 -20.12
N SER A 313 2.26 7.16 -19.50
CA SER A 313 2.43 7.94 -18.27
C SER A 313 2.56 7.07 -17.01
N GLY A 314 2.26 5.78 -17.12
CA GLY A 314 2.04 4.89 -15.97
C GLY A 314 0.73 5.15 -15.23
N TYR A 315 -0.18 5.95 -15.81
CA TYR A 315 -1.51 6.21 -15.25
C TYR A 315 -2.56 5.97 -16.33
N GLY A 316 -3.15 4.78 -16.29
CA GLY A 316 -4.25 4.38 -17.16
C GLY A 316 -5.60 4.52 -16.48
N ASN A 317 -6.68 4.25 -17.22
CA ASN A 317 -8.02 4.16 -16.65
C ASN A 317 -8.24 2.84 -15.89
N ASN A 318 -7.67 1.73 -16.38
CA ASN A 318 -7.94 0.38 -15.87
C ASN A 318 -6.73 -0.27 -15.20
N GLN A 319 -5.51 0.07 -15.65
CA GLN A 319 -4.25 -0.44 -15.11
C GLN A 319 -3.12 0.56 -15.36
N ASN A 320 -2.02 0.43 -14.62
CA ASN A 320 -0.86 1.31 -14.75
C ASN A 320 0.24 0.68 -15.61
N GLU A 321 0.24 -0.64 -15.70
CA GLU A 321 1.10 -1.45 -16.54
C GLU A 321 0.77 -1.23 -18.02
N LEU A 322 1.80 -1.10 -18.83
CA LEU A 322 1.70 -0.97 -20.28
C LEU A 322 1.01 -2.22 -20.84
N PHE A 323 -0.03 -1.99 -21.64
CA PHE A 323 -0.77 -3.04 -22.32
C PHE A 323 -0.93 -2.71 -23.79
N ILE A 324 -1.31 -3.73 -24.56
CA ILE A 324 -1.78 -3.62 -25.93
C ILE A 324 -3.21 -4.14 -26.03
N GLY A 325 -4.00 -3.57 -26.93
CA GLY A 325 -5.35 -4.02 -27.20
C GLY A 325 -5.88 -3.50 -28.53
N ILE A 326 -7.09 -3.94 -28.89
CA ILE A 326 -7.86 -3.33 -29.96
C ILE A 326 -8.82 -2.31 -29.35
N LEU A 327 -8.72 -1.06 -29.77
CA LEU A 327 -9.57 0.03 -29.32
C LEU A 327 -10.73 0.22 -30.30
N ASP A 328 -11.94 -0.14 -29.86
CA ASP A 328 -13.19 0.02 -30.60
C ASP A 328 -13.94 1.26 -30.07
N PHE A 329 -13.56 2.43 -30.60
CA PHE A 329 -14.14 3.72 -30.21
C PHE A 329 -15.66 3.69 -30.21
N GLU A 330 -16.24 4.19 -29.11
CA GLU A 330 -17.69 4.24 -28.91
C GLU A 330 -18.42 2.88 -29.05
N ASN A 331 -17.66 1.77 -29.03
CA ASN A 331 -18.18 0.42 -29.22
C ASN A 331 -18.88 0.19 -30.58
N ILE A 332 -18.46 0.91 -31.64
CA ILE A 332 -19.12 0.86 -32.96
C ILE A 332 -19.21 -0.57 -33.51
N ASN A 333 -18.18 -1.40 -33.31
CA ASN A 333 -18.12 -2.76 -33.85
C ASN A 333 -18.42 -3.83 -32.79
N GLN A 334 -19.00 -3.47 -31.64
CA GLN A 334 -19.17 -4.40 -30.51
C GLN A 334 -19.92 -5.68 -30.87
N THR A 335 -21.00 -5.58 -31.65
CA THR A 335 -21.77 -6.76 -32.10
C THR A 335 -20.92 -7.67 -32.98
N LEU A 336 -20.14 -7.09 -33.90
CA LEU A 336 -19.26 -7.85 -34.79
C LEU A 336 -18.14 -8.53 -34.01
N PHE A 337 -17.52 -7.86 -33.02
CA PHE A 337 -16.54 -8.51 -32.15
C PHE A 337 -17.15 -9.71 -31.40
N LYS A 338 -18.38 -9.59 -30.90
CA LYS A 338 -19.07 -10.71 -30.22
C LYS A 338 -19.43 -11.86 -31.16
N GLU A 339 -19.76 -11.56 -32.42
CA GLU A 339 -20.15 -12.57 -33.41
C GLU A 339 -18.94 -13.32 -33.97
N TYR A 340 -17.87 -12.59 -34.33
CA TYR A 340 -16.73 -13.15 -35.05
C TYR A 340 -15.55 -13.55 -34.15
N ILE A 341 -15.48 -13.00 -32.93
CA ILE A 341 -14.38 -13.29 -31.98
C ILE A 341 -14.92 -13.31 -30.52
N PRO A 342 -15.86 -14.21 -30.19
CA PRO A 342 -16.54 -14.24 -28.89
C PRO A 342 -15.61 -14.44 -27.68
N GLU A 343 -14.41 -14.97 -27.89
CA GLU A 343 -13.41 -15.22 -26.86
C GLU A 343 -12.65 -13.98 -26.38
N LEU A 344 -12.69 -12.87 -27.13
CA LEU A 344 -12.03 -11.62 -26.74
C LEU A 344 -12.68 -11.04 -25.49
N LYS A 345 -11.87 -10.68 -24.50
CA LYS A 345 -12.35 -9.96 -23.31
C LYS A 345 -12.68 -8.50 -23.67
N PHE A 346 -13.77 -7.96 -23.12
CA PHE A 346 -14.24 -6.59 -23.36
C PHE A 346 -14.03 -5.74 -22.11
N HIS A 347 -13.33 -4.61 -22.23
CA HIS A 347 -13.10 -3.66 -21.14
C HIS A 347 -13.36 -2.23 -21.62
N GLY A 348 -14.57 -1.72 -21.42
CA GLY A 348 -15.00 -0.44 -21.99
C GLY A 348 -14.90 -0.47 -23.52
N TRP A 349 -14.11 0.43 -24.11
CA TRP A 349 -13.84 0.47 -25.56
C TRP A 349 -12.76 -0.51 -26.00
N TRP A 350 -12.04 -1.14 -25.07
CA TRP A 350 -10.98 -2.08 -25.40
C TRP A 350 -11.50 -3.50 -25.63
N ARG A 351 -10.86 -4.22 -26.56
CA ARG A 351 -11.04 -5.64 -26.85
C ARG A 351 -9.69 -6.35 -26.73
N GLY A 352 -9.67 -7.50 -26.08
CA GLY A 352 -8.49 -8.36 -26.00
C GLY A 352 -7.29 -7.70 -25.35
N VAL A 353 -7.50 -6.94 -24.28
CA VAL A 353 -6.39 -6.30 -23.56
C VAL A 353 -5.41 -7.35 -23.06
N GLU A 354 -4.14 -7.19 -23.42
CA GLU A 354 -3.03 -7.99 -22.95
C GLU A 354 -1.95 -7.06 -22.36
N THR A 355 -1.58 -7.32 -21.11
CA THR A 355 -0.43 -6.63 -20.52
C THR A 355 0.83 -7.09 -21.24
N ILE A 356 1.74 -6.15 -21.57
CA ILE A 356 2.97 -6.48 -22.31
C ILE A 356 3.83 -7.52 -21.56
N GLY A 357 3.73 -7.53 -20.23
CA GLY A 357 4.39 -8.46 -19.33
C GLY A 357 5.59 -7.84 -18.63
N ASP A 358 6.35 -8.69 -17.94
CA ASP A 358 7.50 -8.24 -17.17
C ASP A 358 8.76 -8.17 -18.05
N PHE A 359 9.49 -7.07 -17.91
CA PHE A 359 10.80 -6.90 -18.49
C PHE A 359 11.85 -7.09 -17.39
N LYS A 360 12.60 -8.20 -17.46
CA LYS A 360 13.51 -8.64 -16.40
C LYS A 360 12.73 -8.86 -15.09
N SER A 361 13.02 -8.07 -14.05
CA SER A 361 12.33 -8.11 -12.75
C SER A 361 11.29 -7.00 -12.57
N TYR A 362 11.03 -6.20 -13.61
CA TYR A 362 10.12 -5.07 -13.56
C TYR A 362 8.85 -5.37 -14.35
N SER A 363 7.70 -5.14 -13.72
CA SER A 363 6.48 -4.88 -14.48
C SER A 363 6.66 -3.56 -15.23
N ILE A 364 6.23 -3.50 -16.50
CA ILE A 364 6.39 -2.29 -17.33
C ILE A 364 5.35 -1.25 -16.91
N ASN A 365 5.62 -0.56 -15.81
CA ASN A 365 4.83 0.53 -15.26
C ASN A 365 5.68 1.81 -15.19
N PHE A 366 5.41 2.77 -16.08
CA PHE A 366 6.19 4.02 -16.16
C PHE A 366 5.87 5.04 -15.04
N SER A 367 5.07 4.68 -14.04
CA SER A 367 4.96 5.45 -12.80
C SER A 367 6.06 5.11 -11.78
N ASP A 368 6.74 3.97 -11.94
CA ASP A 368 7.88 3.53 -11.14
C ASP A 368 9.12 4.40 -11.45
N ILE A 369 9.52 5.22 -10.48
CA ILE A 369 10.64 6.17 -10.62
C ILE A 369 11.99 5.44 -10.71
N ASP A 370 12.16 4.34 -9.99
CA ASP A 370 13.42 3.58 -10.01
C ASP A 370 13.59 2.90 -11.37
N PHE A 371 12.49 2.38 -11.93
CA PHE A 371 12.49 1.85 -13.29
C PHE A 371 12.80 2.92 -14.34
N LEU A 372 12.18 4.11 -14.24
CA LEU A 372 12.49 5.22 -15.15
C LEU A 372 13.95 5.68 -15.04
N GLN A 373 14.49 5.77 -13.82
CA GLN A 373 15.87 6.16 -13.58
C GLN A 373 16.83 5.11 -14.18
N LEU A 374 16.55 3.81 -14.00
CA LEU A 374 17.31 2.72 -14.61
C LEU A 374 17.39 2.87 -16.13
N LEU A 375 16.26 3.15 -16.79
CA LEU A 375 16.20 3.33 -18.24
C LEU A 375 16.95 4.58 -18.70
N HIS A 376 16.85 5.68 -17.94
CA HIS A 376 17.56 6.92 -18.24
C HIS A 376 19.09 6.73 -18.14
N ASP A 377 19.55 6.09 -17.07
CA ASP A 377 20.98 5.90 -16.80
C ASP A 377 21.62 4.85 -17.72
N ASN A 378 20.81 3.98 -18.33
CA ASN A 378 21.30 2.85 -19.13
C ASN A 378 20.62 2.79 -20.51
N PRO A 379 21.08 3.60 -21.49
CA PRO A 379 20.55 3.58 -22.86
C PRO A 379 20.49 2.19 -23.54
N PRO A 380 21.45 1.26 -23.31
CA PRO A 380 21.32 -0.11 -23.82
C PRO A 380 20.12 -0.87 -23.24
N ILE A 381 19.81 -0.69 -21.95
CA ILE A 381 18.65 -1.33 -21.30
C ILE A 381 17.36 -0.75 -21.85
N LEU A 382 17.31 0.58 -22.08
CA LEU A 382 16.19 1.21 -22.78
C LEU A 382 15.99 0.58 -24.16
N HIS A 383 17.06 0.41 -24.95
CA HIS A 383 16.96 -0.21 -26.26
C HIS A 383 16.42 -1.66 -26.19
N GLU A 384 16.89 -2.46 -25.23
CA GLU A 384 16.37 -3.81 -24.97
C GLU A 384 14.87 -3.81 -24.64
N LEU A 385 14.42 -2.88 -23.79
CA LEU A 385 13.00 -2.72 -23.45
C LEU A 385 12.18 -2.38 -24.70
N ILE A 386 12.66 -1.45 -25.54
CA ILE A 386 11.96 -1.08 -26.78
C ILE A 386 11.81 -2.30 -27.68
N GLN A 387 12.87 -3.09 -27.88
CA GLN A 387 12.79 -4.32 -28.69
C GLN A 387 11.83 -5.36 -28.08
N PHE A 388 11.81 -5.48 -26.75
CA PHE A 388 10.87 -6.36 -26.05
C PHE A 388 9.42 -5.95 -26.33
N ILE A 389 9.08 -4.67 -26.19
CA ILE A 389 7.72 -4.16 -26.46
C ILE A 389 7.35 -4.30 -27.94
N VAL A 390 8.30 -4.06 -28.85
CA VAL A 390 8.10 -4.24 -30.30
C VAL A 390 7.75 -5.69 -30.63
N ASN A 391 8.48 -6.65 -30.08
CA ASN A 391 8.22 -8.08 -30.30
C ASN A 391 6.84 -8.49 -29.76
N LYS A 392 6.47 -8.02 -28.56
CA LYS A 392 5.14 -8.28 -27.99
C LYS A 392 4.02 -7.64 -28.79
N THR A 393 4.24 -6.43 -29.28
CA THR A 393 3.32 -5.77 -30.20
C THR A 393 3.16 -6.57 -31.50
N TYR A 394 4.27 -7.09 -32.03
CA TYR A 394 4.24 -7.93 -33.23
C TYR A 394 3.47 -9.23 -33.04
N GLU A 395 3.73 -9.96 -31.97
CA GLU A 395 2.98 -11.18 -31.62
C GLU A 395 1.46 -10.89 -31.58
N TYR A 396 1.06 -9.84 -30.86
CA TYR A 396 -0.34 -9.45 -30.72
C TYR A 396 -1.00 -9.05 -32.06
N VAL A 397 -0.33 -8.20 -32.84
CA VAL A 397 -0.86 -7.74 -34.14
C VAL A 397 -1.00 -8.91 -35.11
N GLN A 398 -0.03 -9.83 -35.17
CA GLN A 398 -0.11 -11.02 -36.04
C GLN A 398 -1.31 -11.90 -35.71
N ILE A 399 -1.63 -12.07 -34.42
CA ILE A 399 -2.79 -12.87 -33.97
C ILE A 399 -4.12 -12.22 -34.38
N HIS A 400 -4.19 -10.88 -34.31
CA HIS A 400 -5.47 -10.17 -34.41
C HIS A 400 -5.72 -9.42 -35.72
N GLU A 401 -4.71 -9.21 -36.58
CA GLU A 401 -4.82 -8.41 -37.82
C GLU A 401 -5.92 -8.93 -38.75
N GLN A 402 -5.95 -10.24 -39.01
CA GLN A 402 -6.91 -10.85 -39.94
C GLN A 402 -8.35 -10.68 -39.44
N SER A 403 -8.59 -10.97 -38.17
CA SER A 403 -9.92 -10.87 -37.58
C SER A 403 -10.38 -9.41 -37.48
N LEU A 404 -9.47 -8.47 -37.18
CA LEU A 404 -9.76 -7.05 -37.20
C LEU A 404 -10.14 -6.57 -38.61
N SER A 405 -9.39 -6.96 -39.64
CA SER A 405 -9.71 -6.62 -41.04
C SER A 405 -11.07 -7.18 -41.47
N LEU A 406 -11.40 -8.41 -41.07
CA LEU A 406 -12.72 -9.00 -41.30
C LEU A 406 -13.84 -8.17 -40.65
N ILE A 407 -13.70 -7.81 -39.37
CA ILE A 407 -14.69 -7.00 -38.65
C ILE A 407 -14.89 -5.65 -39.35
N LEU A 408 -13.80 -4.97 -39.70
CA LEU A 408 -13.87 -3.68 -40.37
C LEU A 408 -14.50 -3.76 -41.77
N SER A 409 -14.24 -4.84 -42.52
CA SER A 409 -14.86 -5.09 -43.82
C SER A 409 -16.39 -5.28 -43.73
N LYS A 410 -16.88 -5.91 -42.64
CA LYS A 410 -18.31 -6.12 -42.37
C LYS A 410 -18.99 -4.85 -41.83
N GLY A 411 -18.24 -4.03 -41.09
CA GLY A 411 -18.72 -2.76 -40.54
C GLY A 411 -18.92 -1.66 -41.61
N LYS A 412 -18.20 -1.73 -42.74
CA LYS A 412 -18.48 -0.89 -43.92
C LYS A 412 -19.86 -1.29 -44.50
N LYS A 413 -20.90 -0.50 -44.22
CA LYS A 413 -22.18 -0.62 -44.95
C LYS A 413 -21.89 -0.52 -46.45
N PRO A 414 -22.44 -1.40 -47.31
CA PRO A 414 -22.34 -1.21 -48.75
C PRO A 414 -22.94 0.16 -49.10
N GLN A 415 -22.12 1.04 -49.68
CA GLN A 415 -22.63 2.26 -50.29
C GLN A 415 -23.63 1.86 -51.38
N ASN A 416 -24.80 2.49 -51.34
CA ASN A 416 -25.90 2.30 -52.28
C ASN A 416 -25.37 2.05 -53.70
N ILE A 417 -25.62 0.84 -54.21
CA ILE A 417 -25.67 0.60 -55.64
C ILE A 417 -26.82 1.48 -56.12
N ILE A 418 -26.48 2.62 -56.74
CA ILE A 418 -27.40 3.38 -57.56
C ILE A 418 -27.80 2.43 -58.68
N SER A 419 -29.01 1.87 -58.57
CA SER A 419 -29.66 1.21 -59.69
C SER A 419 -30.09 2.31 -60.67
N GLU A 420 -29.25 2.59 -61.67
CA GLU A 420 -29.73 3.05 -62.97
C GLU A 420 -30.44 1.88 -63.64
N VAL A 421 -31.78 1.90 -63.64
CA VAL A 421 -32.64 1.53 -64.78
C VAL A 421 -33.88 2.40 -64.73
#